data_AF-A0A5T1UWK5-F1
#
_entry.id   AF-A0A5T1UWK5-F1
#
_cell.length_a   1.000
_cell.length_b   1.000
_cell.length_c   1.000
_cell.angle_alpha   90.00
_cell.angle_beta   90.00
_cell.angle_gamma   90.00
#
_symmetry.space_group_name_H-M   'P 1'
#
loop_
_entity.id
_entity.type
_entity.pdbx_description
1 polymer ?
#
loop_
_entity_poly.entity_id
_entity_poly.type
_entity_poly.pdbx_seq_one_letter_code
_entity_poly.pdbx_strand_id
1 'polypeptide(L)' 'KSIKKGKILYHIFFDFEGDEISSIITKEKALELKLEEGQEWLCFVKENDIILKAVYG' A
#
# COMPACT_ATOMS: atom_id res chain seq x y z
N LYS A 1 -2.62 -5.20 -6.84
CA LYS A 1 -3.15 -4.52 -8.05
C LYS A 1 -2.04 -3.94 -8.93
N SER A 2 -1.03 -3.23 -8.42
CA SER A 2 0.14 -2.80 -9.23
C SER A 2 1.23 -2.16 -8.35
N ILE A 3 2.43 -1.94 -8.89
CA ILE A 3 3.54 -1.22 -8.22
C ILE A 3 4.03 -0.09 -9.13
N LYS A 4 3.84 1.16 -8.69
CA LYS A 4 4.42 2.33 -9.35
C LYS A 4 5.82 2.60 -8.82
N LYS A 5 6.83 2.35 -9.65
CA LYS A 5 8.25 2.44 -9.28
C LYS A 5 8.80 3.85 -9.51
N GLY A 6 8.97 4.63 -8.43
CA GLY A 6 9.67 5.91 -8.46
C GLY A 6 11.19 5.77 -8.27
N LYS A 7 11.93 6.89 -8.34
CA LYS A 7 13.39 6.89 -8.13
C LYS A 7 13.78 6.56 -6.69
N ILE A 8 13.02 7.07 -5.72
CA ILE A 8 13.28 6.94 -4.27
C ILE A 8 12.17 6.14 -3.58
N LEU A 9 10.92 6.39 -3.96
CA LEU A 9 9.74 5.79 -3.35
C LEU A 9 8.97 4.95 -4.37
N TYR A 10 8.47 3.82 -3.91
CA TYR A 10 7.53 2.96 -4.64
C TYR A 10 6.16 3.14 -4.02
N HIS A 11 5.13 3.18 -4.86
CA HIS A 11 3.74 3.29 -4.47
C HIS A 11 3.03 2.00 -4.85
N ILE A 12 2.49 1.30 -3.86
CA ILE A 12 1.93 -0.05 -4.01
C ILE A 12 0.43 0.01 -3.81
N PHE A 13 -0.31 -0.59 -4.74
CA PHE A 13 -1.75 -0.60 -4.76
C PHE A 13 -2.29 -2.00 -4.47
N PHE A 14 -3.20 -2.07 -3.51
CA PHE A 14 -3.83 -3.29 -3.02
C PHE A 14 -5.34 -3.23 -3.24
N ASP A 15 -5.94 -4.40 -3.41
CA ASP A 15 -7.38 -4.55 -3.28
C ASP A 15 -7.69 -4.89 -1.83
N PHE A 16 -8.67 -4.20 -1.25
CA PHE A 16 -9.21 -4.49 0.06
C PHE A 16 -10.73 -4.55 -0.04
N GLU A 17 -11.29 -5.75 -0.13
CA GLU A 17 -12.74 -5.97 -0.26
C GLU A 17 -13.37 -5.19 -1.43
N GLY A 18 -12.64 -5.05 -2.55
CA GLY A 18 -13.07 -4.28 -3.72
C GLY A 18 -12.69 -2.80 -3.69
N ASP A 19 -12.34 -2.25 -2.53
CA ASP A 19 -11.77 -0.91 -2.42
C ASP A 19 -10.27 -0.91 -2.76
N GLU A 20 -9.76 0.22 -3.24
CA GLU A 20 -8.33 0.39 -3.46
C GLU A 20 -7.69 1.12 -2.29
N ILE A 21 -6.74 0.45 -1.63
CA ILE A 21 -5.84 1.08 -0.66
C ILE A 21 -4.43 1.08 -1.23
N SER A 22 -3.59 1.98 -0.74
CA SER A 22 -2.21 2.06 -1.19
C SER A 22 -1.24 2.39 -0.08
N SER A 23 0.02 2.01 -0.29
CA SER A 23 1.12 2.26 0.64
C SER A 23 2.34 2.78 -0.10
N ILE A 24 3.13 3.60 0.59
CA ILE A 24 4.39 4.15 0.08
C ILE A 24 5.54 3.50 0.86
N ILE A 25 6.50 2.97 0.12
CA ILE A 25 7.69 2.33 0.68
C ILE A 25 8.94 2.84 -0.04
N THR A 26 10.10 2.81 0.61
CA THR A 26 11.36 3.12 -0.06
C THR A 26 11.69 2.08 -1.13
N LYS A 27 12.31 2.52 -2.22
CA LYS A 27 12.82 1.64 -3.27
C LYS A 27 13.72 0.54 -2.70
N GLU A 28 14.60 0.89 -1.78
CA GLU A 28 15.54 -0.06 -1.16
C GLU A 28 14.80 -1.19 -0.45
N LYS A 29 13.80 -0.86 0.39
CA LYS A 29 13.03 -1.88 1.11
C LYS A 29 12.15 -2.70 0.18
N ALA A 30 11.59 -2.09 -0.87
CA ALA A 30 10.85 -2.82 -1.89
C ALA A 30 11.69 -3.87 -2.63
N LEU A 31 12.95 -3.53 -2.93
CA LEU A 31 13.90 -4.44 -3.56
C LEU A 31 14.36 -5.54 -2.59
N GLU A 32 14.63 -5.20 -1.33
CA GLU A 32 14.98 -6.16 -0.28
C GLU A 32 13.89 -7.22 -0.09
N LEU A 33 12.63 -6.78 -0.07
CA LEU A 33 11.44 -7.63 0.05
C LEU A 33 11.08 -8.36 -1.25
N LYS A 34 11.75 -8.04 -2.38
CA LYS A 34 11.44 -8.56 -3.71
C LYS A 34 9.95 -8.36 -4.07
N LEU A 35 9.45 -7.15 -3.87
CA LEU A 35 8.05 -6.82 -4.15
C LEU A 35 7.76 -6.95 -5.65
N GLU A 36 6.82 -7.83 -5.98
CA GLU A 36 6.38 -8.12 -7.34
C GLU A 36 4.86 -7.96 -7.49
N GLU A 37 4.43 -7.60 -8.70
CA GLU A 37 3.01 -7.50 -9.03
C GLU A 37 2.39 -8.90 -9.08
N GLY A 38 1.18 -9.06 -8.54
CA GLY A 38 0.47 -10.35 -8.49
C GLY A 38 0.84 -11.22 -7.29
N GLN A 39 1.82 -10.84 -6.49
CA GLN A 39 2.14 -11.53 -5.24
C GLN A 39 1.17 -11.12 -4.12
N GLU A 40 0.81 -12.08 -3.25
CA GLU A 40 0.05 -11.83 -2.03
C GLU A 40 0.94 -11.25 -0.93
N TRP A 41 0.42 -10.24 -0.24
CA TRP A 41 1.12 -9.54 0.83
C TRP A 41 0.19 -9.30 2.02
N LEU A 42 0.74 -9.44 3.22
CA LEU A 42 0.08 -9.01 4.46
C LEU A 42 0.36 -7.52 4.68
N CYS A 43 -0.71 -6.71 4.71
CA CYS A 43 -0.63 -5.30 5.03
C CYS A 43 -1.01 -5.09 6.50
N PHE A 44 -0.11 -4.52 7.29
CA PHE A 44 -0.40 -4.10 8.66
C PHE A 44 -0.68 -2.60 8.68
N VAL A 45 -1.91 -2.24 9.00
CA VAL A 45 -2.32 -0.84 9.19
C VAL A 45 -2.25 -0.52 10.69
N LYS A 46 -1.56 0.55 11.05
CA LYS A 46 -1.50 1.02 12.45
C LYS A 46 -2.78 1.77 12.78
N GLU A 47 -3.52 1.31 13.79
CA GLU A 47 -4.79 1.90 14.24
C GLU A 47 -4.66 3.40 14.53
N ASN A 48 -3.60 3.81 15.22
CA ASN A 48 -3.38 5.20 15.63
C ASN A 48 -3.14 6.18 14.46
N ASP A 49 -2.89 5.67 13.25
CA ASP A 49 -2.67 6.48 12.05
C ASP A 49 -3.93 6.55 11.15
N ILE A 50 -5.05 5.96 11.58
CA ILE A 50 -6.34 5.97 10.86
C ILE A 50 -7.16 7.18 11.29
N ILE A 51 -7.54 8.02 10.33
CA ILE A 51 -8.46 9.15 10.56
C ILE A 51 -9.87 8.73 10.11
N LEU A 52 -10.79 8.66 11.07
CA LEU A 52 -12.20 8.40 10.79
C LEU A 52 -12.95 9.72 10.56
N LYS A 53 -13.76 9.76 9.50
CA LYS A 53 -14.66 10.89 9.22
C LYS A 53 -16.09 10.37 9.11
N ALA A 54 -16.98 10.89 9.96
CA ALA A 54 -18.41 10.64 9.82
C ALA A 54 -18.93 11.30 8.53
N VAL A 55 -19.75 10.57 7.78
CA VAL A 55 -20.46 11.08 6.61
C VAL A 55 -21.92 11.22 7.01
N TYR A 56 -22.40 12.46 7.08
CA TYR A 56 -23.84 12.73 7.21
C TYR A 56 -24.41 12.89 5.79
N GLY A 57 -25.40 12.06 5.47
CA GLY A 57 -26.15 12.14 4.22
C GLY A 57 -27.20 13.24 4.25
#